data_AF-R6LJZ7-F1
#
_entry.id   AF-R6LJZ7-F1
#
_cell.length_a   1.000
_cell.length_b   1.000
_cell.length_c   1.000
_cell.angle_alpha   90.00
_cell.angle_beta   90.00
_cell.angle_gamma   90.00
#
_symmetry.space_group_name_H-M   'P 1'
#
loop_
_entity.id
_entity.type
_entity.pdbx_description
1 polymer ?
#
loop_
_entity_poly.entity_id
_entity_poly.type
_entity_poly.pdbx_seq_one_letter_code
_entity_poly.pdbx_strand_id
1 'polypeptide(L)'
;MWINGLNLLQKPWLHFATQYNREIPNEEIDMDFMNLNQAAHGDREHGFIGARLRKPRKIIAGYWQDEDVQARIGSWMKAAIGVAVSKDMKVMRFGDNMRMGQCLRNRPRERLGRHQALRCAV
;
A
#
# COMPACT_ATOMS: atom_id res chain seq x y z
N MET A 1 14.46 -0.31 15.49
CA MET A 1 14.61 -1.37 14.46
C MET A 1 14.04 -0.97 13.10
N TRP A 2 12.72 -0.79 12.94
CA TRP A 2 12.08 -0.59 11.62
C TRP A 2 12.24 0.79 10.97
N ILE A 3 12.56 1.84 11.75
CA ILE A 3 12.54 3.24 11.28
C ILE A 3 13.45 3.46 10.07
N ASN A 4 14.73 3.11 10.17
CA ASN A 4 15.70 3.37 9.10
C ASN A 4 15.37 2.56 7.83
N GLY A 5 14.97 1.30 7.99
CA GLY A 5 14.55 0.45 6.87
C GLY A 5 13.35 1.02 6.13
N LEU A 6 12.29 1.39 6.85
CA LEU A 6 11.08 1.99 6.26
C LEU A 6 11.32 3.40 5.69
N ASN A 7 12.30 4.13 6.22
CA ASN A 7 12.69 5.43 5.68
C ASN A 7 13.38 5.29 4.32
N LEU A 8 14.25 4.31 4.17
CA LEU A 8 15.00 4.05 2.93
C LEU A 8 14.19 3.29 1.87
N LEU A 9 13.13 2.58 2.27
CA LEU A 9 12.33 1.74 1.37
C LEU A 9 11.71 2.53 0.20
N GLN A 10 12.14 2.21 -1.02
CA GLN A 10 11.67 2.83 -2.29
C GLN A 10 10.70 1.94 -3.09
N LYS A 11 10.41 0.74 -2.59
CA LYS A 11 9.50 -0.22 -3.21
C LYS A 11 8.13 -0.14 -2.51
N PRO A 12 7.01 -0.28 -3.23
CA PRO A 12 5.72 -0.46 -2.59
C PRO A 12 5.78 -1.69 -1.70
N TRP A 13 5.11 -1.64 -0.56
CA TRP A 13 5.11 -2.74 0.40
C TRP A 13 3.72 -2.99 0.96
N LEU A 14 3.52 -4.24 1.37
CA LEU A 14 2.28 -4.77 1.89
C LEU A 14 2.56 -5.34 3.26
N HIS A 15 1.70 -4.99 4.20
CA HIS A 15 1.66 -5.58 5.52
C HIS A 15 0.57 -6.64 5.54
N PHE A 16 0.98 -7.91 5.59
CA PHE A 16 0.07 -9.04 5.70
C PHE A 16 -0.03 -9.46 7.16
N ALA A 17 -1.11 -9.06 7.83
CA ALA A 17 -1.37 -9.41 9.22
C ALA A 17 -2.11 -10.76 9.27
N THR A 18 -1.39 -11.82 9.57
CA THR A 18 -1.90 -13.21 9.54
C THR A 18 -1.38 -14.01 10.72
N GLN A 19 -1.95 -15.19 10.91
CA GLN A 19 -1.54 -16.15 11.92
C GLN A 19 -1.31 -17.50 11.25
N TYR A 20 -0.30 -18.25 11.71
CA TYR A 20 0.01 -19.57 11.13
C TYR A 20 -1.13 -20.58 11.35
N ASN A 21 -1.65 -20.64 12.58
CA ASN A 21 -2.80 -21.47 12.94
C ASN A 21 -4.10 -20.72 12.64
N ARG A 22 -5.10 -21.43 12.12
CA ARG A 22 -6.46 -20.88 11.92
C ARG A 22 -7.21 -20.69 13.23
N GLU A 23 -7.06 -21.67 14.11
CA GLU A 23 -7.75 -21.75 15.40
C GLU A 23 -6.73 -21.83 16.53
N ILE A 24 -7.17 -21.44 17.72
CA ILE A 24 -6.36 -21.52 18.93
C ILE A 24 -6.48 -22.96 19.47
N PRO A 25 -5.36 -23.67 19.71
CA PRO A 25 -5.40 -25.01 20.26
C PRO A 25 -5.75 -24.95 21.76
N ASN A 26 -7.04 -24.92 22.09
CA ASN A 26 -7.50 -24.66 23.47
C ASN A 26 -6.98 -25.64 24.52
N GLU A 27 -6.74 -26.90 24.15
CA GLU A 27 -6.30 -27.96 25.08
C GLU A 27 -4.78 -28.07 25.19
N GLU A 28 -4.03 -27.58 24.19
CA GLU A 28 -2.58 -27.75 24.08
C GLU A 28 -1.79 -26.42 24.17
N ILE A 29 -2.49 -25.29 24.33
CA ILE A 29 -1.86 -23.97 24.40
C ILE A 29 -0.97 -23.83 25.64
N ASP A 30 0.28 -23.49 25.40
CA ASP A 30 1.27 -23.20 26.44
C ASP A 30 2.01 -21.87 26.17
N MET A 31 2.98 -21.54 27.03
CA MET A 31 3.76 -20.32 26.92
C MET A 31 4.69 -20.32 25.71
N ASP A 32 5.15 -21.48 25.25
CA ASP A 32 6.02 -21.59 24.08
C ASP A 32 5.22 -21.28 22.81
N PHE A 33 4.00 -21.80 22.72
CA PHE A 33 3.05 -21.46 21.67
C PHE A 33 2.79 -19.95 21.65
N MET A 34 2.52 -19.33 22.80
CA MET A 34 2.22 -17.90 22.89
C MET A 34 3.40 -17.01 22.52
N ASN A 35 4.62 -17.37 22.93
CA ASN A 35 5.83 -16.64 22.58
C ASN A 35 6.10 -16.68 21.07
N LEU A 36 5.78 -17.81 20.43
CA LEU A 36 5.98 -17.98 18.99
C LEU A 36 4.88 -17.29 18.16
N ASN A 37 3.62 -17.46 18.55
CA ASN A 37 2.44 -17.11 17.76
C ASN A 37 1.87 -15.71 18.08
N GLN A 38 2.73 -14.73 18.32
CA GLN A 38 2.37 -13.40 18.82
C GLN A 38 2.09 -12.34 17.74
N ALA A 39 1.82 -12.73 16.49
CA ALA A 39 1.59 -11.80 15.38
C ALA A 39 0.44 -10.81 15.67
N ALA A 40 -0.60 -11.25 16.40
CA ALA A 40 -1.71 -10.41 16.83
C ALA A 40 -1.30 -9.11 17.54
N HIS A 41 -0.20 -9.11 18.30
CA HIS A 41 0.37 -7.91 18.91
C HIS A 41 1.49 -7.30 18.07
N GLY A 42 2.42 -8.12 17.57
CA GLY A 42 3.57 -7.63 16.80
C GLY A 42 3.16 -6.84 15.55
N ASP A 43 2.10 -7.27 14.86
CA ASP A 43 1.57 -6.54 13.71
C ASP A 43 0.92 -5.20 14.10
N ARG A 44 0.38 -5.06 15.31
CA ARG A 44 -0.13 -3.75 15.79
C ARG A 44 1.00 -2.78 16.03
N GLU A 45 2.11 -3.22 16.61
CA GLU A 45 3.31 -2.40 16.80
C GLU A 45 3.94 -1.99 15.44
N HIS A 46 4.02 -2.94 14.51
CA HIS A 46 4.45 -2.67 13.14
C HIS A 46 3.47 -1.70 12.42
N GLY A 47 2.18 -1.87 12.70
CA GLY A 47 1.10 -0.95 12.34
C GLY A 47 1.39 0.46 12.83
N PHE A 48 1.67 0.62 14.12
CA PHE A 48 1.94 1.92 14.73
C PHE A 48 3.11 2.65 14.05
N ILE A 49 4.25 2.00 13.86
CA ILE A 49 5.42 2.68 13.31
C ILE A 49 5.21 3.16 11.86
N GLY A 50 4.56 2.36 11.01
CA GLY A 50 4.27 2.77 9.64
C GLY A 50 3.28 3.94 9.56
N ALA A 51 2.28 3.98 10.45
CA ALA A 51 1.37 5.12 10.57
C ALA A 51 2.09 6.38 11.08
N ARG A 52 2.95 6.22 12.10
CA ARG A 52 3.73 7.31 12.70
C ARG A 52 4.69 7.98 11.71
N LEU A 53 5.25 7.20 10.78
CA LEU A 53 6.11 7.68 9.70
C LEU A 53 5.32 8.16 8.47
N ARG A 54 3.98 8.06 8.48
CA ARG A 54 3.10 8.38 7.35
C ARG A 54 3.50 7.67 6.05
N LYS A 55 4.00 6.43 6.16
CA LYS A 55 4.44 5.65 5.00
C LYS A 55 3.23 5.03 4.30
N PRO A 56 3.06 5.22 2.99
CA PRO A 56 1.99 4.57 2.25
C PRO A 56 2.22 3.06 2.25
N ARG A 57 1.18 2.28 2.54
CA ARG A 57 1.22 0.82 2.56
C ARG A 57 -0.15 0.22 2.31
N LYS A 58 -0.18 -1.00 1.79
CA LYS A 58 -1.39 -1.83 1.80
C LYS A 58 -1.39 -2.69 3.06
N ILE A 59 -2.53 -2.80 3.73
CA ILE A 59 -2.73 -3.75 4.83
C ILE A 59 -3.78 -4.77 4.38
N ILE A 60 -3.47 -6.04 4.57
CA ILE A 60 -4.40 -7.16 4.39
C ILE A 60 -4.34 -7.98 5.68
N ALA A 61 -5.50 -8.27 6.25
CA ALA A 61 -5.63 -9.16 7.40
C ALA A 61 -6.49 -10.35 7.02
N GLY A 62 -6.15 -11.53 7.55
CA GLY A 62 -6.88 -12.77 7.35
C GLY A 62 -5.98 -14.01 7.42
N TYR A 63 -6.56 -15.19 7.34
CA TYR A 63 -5.81 -16.45 7.39
C TYR A 63 -5.14 -16.73 6.04
N TRP A 64 -3.90 -17.23 6.06
CA TRP A 64 -3.07 -17.34 4.85
C TRP A 64 -3.58 -18.38 3.83
N GLN A 65 -4.37 -19.36 4.27
CA GLN A 65 -5.00 -20.32 3.37
C GLN A 65 -6.34 -19.83 2.80
N ASP A 66 -6.88 -18.69 3.26
CA ASP A 66 -8.14 -18.17 2.73
C ASP A 66 -7.97 -17.65 1.30
N GLU A 67 -8.78 -18.15 0.38
CA GLU A 67 -8.72 -17.78 -1.04
C GLU A 67 -8.92 -16.27 -1.26
N ASP A 68 -9.85 -15.67 -0.51
CA ASP A 68 -10.09 -14.21 -0.57
C ASP A 68 -8.86 -13.39 -0.17
N VAL A 69 -8.09 -13.86 0.81
CA VAL A 69 -6.85 -13.20 1.26
C VAL A 69 -5.79 -13.31 0.17
N GLN A 70 -5.60 -14.51 -0.40
CA GLN A 70 -4.67 -14.75 -1.49
C GLN A 70 -5.03 -13.93 -2.74
N ALA A 71 -6.31 -13.84 -3.08
CA ALA A 71 -6.80 -13.02 -4.20
C ALA A 71 -6.51 -11.52 -3.98
N ARG A 72 -6.71 -11.00 -2.77
CA ARG A 72 -6.40 -9.61 -2.43
C ARG A 72 -4.89 -9.33 -2.48
N ILE A 73 -4.06 -10.27 -2.03
CA ILE A 73 -2.60 -10.19 -2.15
C ILE A 73 -2.19 -10.17 -3.63
N GLY A 74 -2.70 -11.10 -4.43
CA GLY A 74 -2.43 -11.18 -5.87
C GLY A 74 -2.87 -9.92 -6.63
N SER A 75 -4.01 -9.35 -6.28
CA SER A 75 -4.47 -8.05 -6.83
C SER A 75 -3.50 -6.92 -6.47
N TRP A 76 -3.01 -6.87 -5.24
CA TRP A 76 -2.00 -5.88 -4.84
C TRP A 76 -0.66 -6.09 -5.54
N MET A 77 -0.23 -7.33 -5.77
CA MET A 77 1.00 -7.64 -6.52
C MET A 77 0.94 -7.07 -7.94
N LYS A 78 -0.21 -7.16 -8.62
CA LYS A 78 -0.40 -6.54 -9.95
C LYS A 78 -0.18 -5.03 -9.92
N ALA A 79 -0.71 -4.34 -8.89
CA ALA A 79 -0.48 -2.91 -8.71
C ALA A 79 1.00 -2.59 -8.43
N ALA A 80 1.68 -3.42 -7.61
CA ALA A 80 3.11 -3.26 -7.33
C ALA A 80 3.98 -3.43 -8.58
N ILE A 81 3.64 -4.40 -9.45
CA ILE A 81 4.27 -4.57 -10.77
C ILE A 81 4.01 -3.34 -11.64
N GLY A 82 2.78 -2.80 -11.66
CA GLY A 82 2.45 -1.57 -12.37
C GLY A 82 3.34 -0.39 -11.95
N VAL A 83 3.60 -0.23 -10.65
CA VAL A 83 4.54 0.79 -10.13
C VAL A 83 5.95 0.53 -10.64
N ALA A 84 6.42 -0.72 -10.66
CA ALA A 84 7.74 -1.05 -11.18
C ALA A 84 7.89 -0.70 -12.66
N VAL A 85 6.95 -1.14 -13.50
CA VAL A 85 6.95 -0.87 -14.95
C VAL A 85 6.82 0.62 -15.25
N SER A 86 6.01 1.36 -14.47
CA SER A 86 5.81 2.80 -14.67
C SER A 86 7.09 3.64 -14.49
N LYS A 87 8.08 3.15 -13.73
CA LYS A 87 9.33 3.87 -13.50
C LYS A 87 10.21 3.94 -14.75
N ASP A 88 10.10 2.95 -15.63
CA ASP A 88 10.90 2.83 -16.85
C ASP A 88 10.08 3.07 -18.13
N MET A 89 8.79 3.38 -17.99
CA MET A 89 7.88 3.61 -19.12
C MET A 89 8.24 4.90 -19.87
N LYS A 90 8.43 4.78 -21.18
CA LYS A 90 8.71 5.91 -22.08
C LYS A 90 7.51 6.15 -23.00
N VAL A 91 7.11 7.41 -23.13
CA VAL A 91 5.99 7.82 -23.99
C VAL A 91 6.52 8.76 -25.05
N MET A 92 6.36 8.40 -26.32
CA MET A 92 6.63 9.28 -27.46
C MET A 92 5.31 9.88 -27.94
N ARG A 93 5.26 11.20 -28.09
CA ARG A 93 4.08 11.92 -28.56
C ARG A 93 4.37 12.53 -29.92
N PHE A 94 3.49 12.28 -30.88
CA PHE A 94 3.49 12.96 -32.17
C PHE A 94 2.35 13.99 -32.17
N GLY A 95 2.70 15.28 -32.18
CA GLY A 95 1.76 16.38 -32.00
C GLY A 95 1.54 16.79 -30.55
N ASP A 96 0.93 17.96 -30.35
CA ASP A 96 0.64 18.52 -29.03
C ASP A 96 -0.78 18.16 -28.56
N ASN A 97 -1.11 18.45 -27.31
CA ASN A 97 -2.47 18.41 -26.80
C ASN A 97 -3.40 19.25 -27.71
N MET A 98 -4.64 18.78 -27.88
CA MET A 98 -5.66 19.51 -28.64
C MET A 98 -5.85 20.94 -28.10
N ARG A 99 -5.96 21.93 -29.00
CA ARG A 99 -6.23 23.31 -28.61
C ARG A 99 -7.51 23.38 -27.75
N MET A 100 -7.47 24.22 -26.73
CA MET A 100 -8.52 24.37 -25.70
C MET A 100 -8.67 23.20 -24.69
N GLY A 101 -7.95 22.09 -24.83
CA GLY A 101 -7.93 21.02 -23.82
C GLY A 101 -7.35 21.48 -22.49
N GLN A 102 -8.19 21.82 -21.51
CA GLN A 102 -7.78 22.29 -20.17
C GLN A 102 -7.22 21.15 -19.30
N CYS A 103 -7.74 19.92 -19.47
CA CYS A 103 -7.39 18.78 -18.62
C CYS A 103 -5.91 18.39 -18.70
N LEU A 104 -5.31 18.43 -19.89
CA LEU A 104 -3.90 18.03 -20.10
C LEU A 104 -2.88 19.17 -19.88
N ARG A 105 -3.36 20.37 -19.47
CA ARG A 105 -2.52 21.57 -19.29
C ARG A 105 -2.05 21.81 -17.84
N ASN A 106 -2.40 20.95 -16.89
CA ASN A 106 -2.03 21.14 -15.49
C ASN A 106 -0.63 20.61 -15.16
N ARG A 107 0.38 21.48 -15.31
CA ARG A 107 1.51 21.54 -14.37
C ARG A 107 1.28 22.75 -13.47
N PRO A 108 1.22 22.63 -12.13
CA PRO A 108 1.19 23.80 -11.29
C PRO A 108 2.55 24.50 -11.35
N ARG A 109 2.67 25.51 -12.22
CA ARG A 109 3.54 26.66 -11.94
C ARG A 109 2.70 27.60 -11.08
N GLU A 110 3.14 27.76 -9.83
CA GLU A 110 2.87 28.86 -8.91
C GLU A 110 1.52 29.61 -8.99
N ARG A 111 0.80 29.62 -7.86
CA ARG A 111 -0.21 30.62 -7.45
C ARG A 111 -1.29 30.96 -8.50
N LEU A 112 -2.45 30.30 -8.41
CA LEU A 112 -3.72 30.95 -8.75
C LEU A 112 -4.82 30.53 -7.76
N GLY A 113 -5.64 31.52 -7.39
CA GLY A 113 -6.53 31.54 -6.24
C GLY A 113 -7.68 30.53 -6.25
N ARG A 114 -8.28 30.39 -5.06
CA ARG A 114 -9.22 29.36 -4.58
C ARG A 114 -10.54 29.14 -5.35
N HIS A 115 -10.78 29.73 -6.52
CA HIS A 115 -12.13 29.74 -7.12
C HIS A 115 -12.39 28.82 -8.32
N GLN A 116 -11.44 28.00 -8.78
CA GLN A 116 -11.63 27.18 -10.00
C GLN A 116 -11.61 25.65 -9.80
N ALA A 117 -11.60 25.14 -8.57
CA ALA A 117 -11.46 23.70 -8.32
C ALA A 117 -12.75 22.86 -8.47
N LEU A 118 -13.92 23.46 -8.73
CA LEU A 118 -15.22 22.78 -8.59
C LEU A 118 -15.94 22.36 -9.89
N ARG A 119 -15.30 22.43 -11.07
CA ARG A 119 -15.99 22.17 -12.36
C ARG A 119 -15.54 20.95 -13.17
N CYS A 120 -14.70 20.06 -12.65
CA CYS A 120 -14.28 18.84 -13.37
C CYS A 120 -14.79 17.52 -12.77
N ALA A 121 -15.84 17.56 -11.95
CA ALA A 121 -16.47 16.36 -11.40
C ALA A 121 -17.99 16.34 -11.71
N VAL A 122 -18.33 16.37 -13.00
CA VAL A 122 -19.52 15.75 -13.61
C VAL A 122 -19.16 15.34 -15.03
#